data_AF-A0A2U3LET8-F1
#
_entry.id   AF-A0A2U3LET8-F1
#
_cell.length_a   1.000
_cell.length_b   1.000
_cell.length_c   1.000
_cell.angle_alpha   90.00
_cell.angle_beta   90.00
_cell.angle_gamma   90.00
#
_symmetry.space_group_name_H-M   'P 1'
#
loop_
_entity.id
_entity.type
_entity.pdbx_description
1 polymer ?
#
loop_
_entity_poly.entity_id
_entity_poly.type
_entity_poly.pdbx_seq_one_letter_code
_entity_poly.pdbx_strand_id
1 'polypeptide(L)'
;MATRKQIEANRRNAQLSTGPRTAAGKAVSRFNALKTGIDARLQIIPGEEPEALDALKAEYRERFKPANTEQSLLVDVLVRYDWQLRRLRVSEAQLWKLGIRNDWTPGQEIPFGKAFYRVPLTFRRLQRTVESASREYLRHLEELKRMQSESAAA
;
A
#
# COMPACT_ATOMS: atom_id res chain seq x y z
N MET A 1 24.18 27.99 -14.89
CA MET A 1 23.71 27.65 -16.26
C MET A 1 24.30 26.32 -16.68
N ALA A 2 23.55 25.46 -17.35
CA ALA A 2 24.07 24.17 -17.83
C ALA A 2 25.07 24.38 -18.98
N THR A 3 26.19 23.67 -18.93
CA THR A 3 27.26 23.74 -19.95
C THR A 3 26.81 23.12 -21.28
N ARG A 4 27.44 23.50 -22.40
CA ARG A 4 27.15 22.91 -23.73
C ARG A 4 27.22 21.37 -23.74
N LYS A 5 28.22 20.80 -23.05
CA LYS A 5 28.34 19.34 -22.88
C LYS A 5 27.15 18.71 -22.14
N GLN A 6 26.63 19.38 -21.10
CA GLN A 6 25.44 18.91 -20.37
C GLN A 6 24.16 18.99 -21.24
N ILE A 7 24.04 20.03 -22.08
CA ILE A 7 22.90 20.19 -22.99
C ILE A 7 22.90 19.10 -24.07
N GLU A 8 24.05 18.80 -24.67
CA GLU A 8 24.18 17.74 -25.67
C GLU A 8 23.97 16.34 -25.08
N ALA A 9 24.44 16.10 -23.85
CA ALA A 9 24.18 14.86 -23.13
C ALA A 9 22.68 14.69 -22.83
N ASN A 10 22.01 15.76 -22.35
CA ASN A 10 20.57 15.73 -22.09
C ASN A 10 19.75 15.48 -23.36
N ARG A 11 20.13 16.08 -24.50
CA ARG A 11 19.47 15.80 -25.79
C ARG A 11 19.59 14.34 -26.21
N ARG A 12 20.77 13.74 -26.08
CA ARG A 12 20.99 12.31 -26.38
C ARG A 12 20.21 11.41 -25.43
N ASN A 13 20.23 11.69 -24.13
CA ASN A 13 19.50 10.91 -23.13
C ASN A 13 17.98 11.02 -23.28
N ALA A 14 17.46 12.18 -23.70
CA ALA A 14 16.04 12.38 -23.98
C ALA A 14 15.53 11.52 -25.14
N GLN A 15 16.37 11.28 -26.16
CA GLN A 15 16.02 10.36 -27.26
C GLN A 15 15.91 8.90 -26.81
N LEU A 16 16.59 8.53 -25.72
CA LEU A 16 16.53 7.19 -25.11
C LEU A 16 15.40 7.06 -24.06
N SER A 17 14.96 8.17 -23.46
CA SER A 17 13.92 8.21 -22.41
C SER A 17 12.53 8.59 -22.94
N THR A 18 12.02 7.88 -23.96
CA THR A 18 10.71 8.20 -24.56
C THR A 18 9.49 7.69 -23.77
N GLY A 19 9.71 7.17 -22.56
CA GLY A 19 8.68 6.49 -21.78
C GLY A 19 8.21 5.18 -22.44
N PRO A 20 7.28 4.46 -21.80
CA PRO A 20 6.78 3.21 -22.35
C PRO A 20 5.84 3.45 -23.54
N ARG A 21 6.20 2.90 -24.70
CA ARG A 21 5.42 3.04 -25.95
C ARG A 21 4.42 1.90 -26.17
N THR A 22 4.61 0.77 -25.51
CA THR A 22 3.75 -0.42 -25.62
C THR A 22 2.66 -0.43 -24.56
N ALA A 23 1.54 -1.11 -24.82
CA ALA A 23 0.46 -1.27 -23.83
C ALA A 23 0.97 -1.94 -22.53
N ALA A 24 1.80 -2.98 -22.66
CA ALA A 24 2.45 -3.64 -21.53
C ALA A 24 3.39 -2.69 -20.75
N GLY A 25 4.21 -1.92 -21.46
CA GLY A 25 5.10 -0.95 -20.82
C GLY A 25 4.34 0.17 -20.10
N LYS A 26 3.22 0.64 -20.68
CA LYS A 26 2.34 1.63 -20.04
C LYS A 26 1.68 1.06 -18.80
N ALA A 27 1.24 -0.20 -18.85
CA ALA A 27 0.69 -0.90 -17.71
C ALA A 27 1.71 -0.99 -16.56
N VAL A 28 2.97 -1.34 -16.85
CA VAL A 28 4.04 -1.36 -15.83
C VAL A 28 4.30 0.05 -15.28
N SER A 29 4.40 1.06 -16.15
CA SER A 29 4.68 2.43 -15.72
C SER A 29 3.54 3.07 -14.93
N ARG A 30 2.29 2.60 -15.05
CA ARG A 30 1.17 3.08 -14.23
C ARG A 30 1.40 2.83 -12.73
N PHE A 31 2.18 1.80 -12.40
CA PHE A 31 2.53 1.48 -11.02
C PHE A 31 3.64 2.38 -10.45
N ASN A 32 4.33 3.18 -11.28
CA ASN A 32 5.27 4.19 -10.77
C ASN A 32 4.56 5.26 -9.92
N ALA A 33 3.28 5.56 -10.20
CA ALA A 33 2.45 6.43 -9.37
C ALA A 33 2.24 5.85 -7.95
N LEU A 34 2.26 4.53 -7.79
CA LEU A 34 2.21 3.87 -6.47
C LEU A 34 3.53 4.03 -5.69
N LYS A 35 4.64 4.39 -6.35
CA LYS A 35 5.96 4.55 -5.71
C LYS A 35 6.05 5.84 -4.89
N THR A 36 5.42 6.92 -5.35
CA THR A 36 5.34 8.21 -4.64
C THR A 36 3.98 8.38 -3.94
N GLY A 37 2.96 7.62 -4.32
CA GLY A 37 1.67 7.51 -3.62
C GLY A 37 0.76 8.74 -3.64
N ILE A 38 1.31 9.91 -4.00
CA ILE A 38 0.62 11.22 -3.99
C ILE A 38 -0.49 11.32 -5.05
N ASP A 39 -0.29 10.72 -6.24
CA ASP A 39 -1.25 10.78 -7.37
C ASP A 39 -1.86 9.41 -7.70
N ALA A 40 -1.74 8.43 -6.79
CA ALA A 40 -2.22 7.07 -7.02
C ALA A 40 -3.76 7.03 -7.07
N ARG A 41 -4.33 7.03 -8.28
CA ARG A 41 -5.78 6.84 -8.51
C ARG A 41 -6.30 5.44 -8.18
N LEU A 42 -5.42 4.49 -7.85
CA LEU A 42 -5.77 3.09 -7.66
C LEU A 42 -5.60 2.70 -6.20
N GLN A 43 -6.72 2.49 -5.50
CA GLN A 43 -6.75 1.83 -4.19
C GLN A 43 -6.30 0.36 -4.29
N ILE A 44 -6.44 -0.24 -5.48
CA ILE A 44 -6.14 -1.64 -5.80
C ILE A 44 -4.80 -1.74 -6.56
N ILE A 45 -3.93 -2.67 -6.14
CA ILE A 45 -2.66 -2.98 -6.83
C ILE A 45 -2.75 -4.32 -7.59
N PRO A 46 -1.80 -4.68 -8.48
CA PRO A 46 -1.82 -5.97 -9.15
C PRO A 46 -1.84 -7.14 -8.17
N GLY A 47 -2.65 -8.15 -8.46
CA GLY A 47 -2.82 -9.32 -7.60
C GLY A 47 -3.85 -9.11 -6.47
N GLU A 48 -4.57 -8.00 -6.48
CA GLU A 48 -5.71 -7.77 -5.61
C GLU A 48 -7.01 -7.81 -6.42
N GLU A 49 -8.06 -8.39 -5.82
CA GLU A 49 -9.38 -8.53 -6.42
C GLU A 49 -10.26 -7.32 -6.08
N PRO A 50 -10.73 -6.55 -7.08
CA PRO A 50 -11.63 -5.42 -6.86
C PRO A 50 -12.91 -5.79 -6.12
N GLU A 51 -13.48 -6.94 -6.42
CA GLU A 51 -14.71 -7.45 -5.84
C GLU A 51 -14.56 -7.69 -4.33
N ALA A 52 -13.37 -8.09 -3.87
CA ALA A 52 -13.08 -8.24 -2.45
C ALA A 52 -13.05 -6.90 -1.71
N LEU A 53 -12.55 -5.85 -2.36
CA LEU A 53 -12.58 -4.50 -1.79
C LEU A 53 -14.02 -3.95 -1.75
N ASP A 54 -14.82 -4.19 -2.79
CA ASP A 54 -16.21 -3.74 -2.82
C ASP A 54 -17.09 -4.50 -1.81
N ALA A 55 -16.85 -5.80 -1.63
CA ALA A 55 -17.47 -6.57 -0.55
C ALA A 55 -17.11 -6.01 0.84
N LEU A 56 -15.85 -5.63 1.05
CA LEU A 56 -15.41 -5.01 2.29
C LEU A 56 -16.10 -3.66 2.55
N LYS A 57 -16.22 -2.82 1.51
CA LYS A 57 -16.97 -1.55 1.63
C LYS A 57 -18.42 -1.80 2.00
N ALA A 58 -19.07 -2.77 1.36
CA ALA A 58 -20.47 -3.13 1.65
C ALA A 58 -20.64 -3.60 3.11
N GLU A 59 -19.75 -4.47 3.59
CA GLU A 59 -19.74 -4.95 4.98
C GLU A 59 -19.61 -3.79 5.98
N TYR A 60 -18.68 -2.87 5.74
CA TYR A 60 -18.48 -1.71 6.61
C TYR A 60 -19.67 -0.75 6.59
N ARG A 61 -20.27 -0.51 5.42
CA ARG A 61 -21.47 0.33 5.29
C ARG A 61 -22.66 -0.28 6.01
N GLU A 62 -22.89 -1.59 5.88
CA GLU A 62 -23.98 -2.26 6.58
C GLU A 62 -23.75 -2.30 8.09
N ARG A 63 -22.51 -2.51 8.53
CA ARG A 63 -22.16 -2.54 9.95
C ARG A 63 -22.37 -1.18 10.63
N PHE A 64 -21.88 -0.11 10.01
CA PHE A 64 -21.84 1.20 10.64
C PHE A 64 -23.03 2.08 10.30
N LYS A 65 -23.73 1.86 9.17
CA LYS A 65 -24.91 2.63 8.74
C LYS A 65 -24.70 4.15 8.89
N PRO A 66 -23.68 4.73 8.24
CA PRO A 66 -23.34 6.13 8.43
C PRO A 66 -24.53 7.03 8.07
N ALA A 67 -24.90 7.93 8.98
CA ALA A 67 -26.09 8.77 8.82
C ALA A 67 -25.83 10.07 8.03
N ASN A 68 -24.57 10.49 7.92
CA ASN A 68 -24.15 11.71 7.25
C ASN A 68 -22.84 11.53 6.48
N THR A 69 -22.44 12.60 5.79
CA THR A 69 -21.24 12.63 4.95
C THR A 69 -19.97 12.39 5.76
N GLU A 70 -19.88 12.95 6.97
CA GLU A 70 -18.71 12.84 7.84
C GLU A 70 -18.52 11.40 8.35
N GLN A 71 -19.60 10.74 8.78
CA GLN A 71 -19.58 9.33 9.14
C GLN A 71 -19.25 8.46 7.92
N SER A 72 -19.77 8.79 6.75
CA SER A 72 -19.47 8.05 5.49
C SER A 72 -17.99 8.16 5.14
N LEU A 73 -17.39 9.34 5.29
CA LEU A 73 -15.96 9.56 5.10
C LEU A 73 -15.14 8.72 6.08
N LEU A 74 -15.51 8.69 7.36
CA LEU A 74 -14.81 7.88 8.36
C LEU A 74 -14.91 6.37 8.04
N VAL A 75 -16.07 5.91 7.59
CA VAL A 75 -16.25 4.51 7.13
C VAL A 75 -15.33 4.20 5.94
N ASP A 76 -15.25 5.08 4.94
CA ASP A 76 -14.35 4.89 3.79
C ASP A 76 -12.86 4.89 4.21
N VAL A 77 -12.49 5.72 5.19
CA VAL A 77 -11.14 5.74 5.78
C VAL A 77 -10.83 4.43 6.52
N LEU A 78 -11.78 3.88 7.28
CA LEU A 78 -11.62 2.60 7.95
C LEU A 78 -11.40 1.47 6.94
N VAL A 79 -12.20 1.42 5.87
CA VAL A 79 -12.03 0.44 4.79
C VAL A 79 -10.65 0.57 4.14
N ARG A 80 -10.18 1.80 3.89
CA ARG A 80 -8.85 2.03 3.34
C ARG A 80 -7.74 1.45 4.23
N TYR A 81 -7.78 1.70 5.54
CA TYR A 81 -6.77 1.19 6.45
C TYR A 81 -6.87 -0.33 6.66
N ASP A 82 -8.07 -0.91 6.74
CA ASP A 82 -8.24 -2.37 6.80
C ASP A 82 -7.68 -3.03 5.53
N TRP A 83 -8.04 -2.51 4.35
CA TRP A 83 -7.49 -2.98 3.08
C TRP A 83 -5.96 -2.94 3.04
N GLN A 84 -5.38 -1.82 3.50
CA GLN A 84 -3.93 -1.68 3.60
C GLN A 84 -3.32 -2.70 4.57
N LEU A 85 -3.91 -2.92 5.74
CA LEU A 85 -3.43 -3.91 6.72
C LEU A 85 -3.48 -5.34 6.16
N ARG A 86 -4.55 -5.70 5.44
CA ARG A 86 -4.66 -7.00 4.74
C ARG A 86 -3.56 -7.17 3.71
N ARG A 87 -3.29 -6.16 2.87
CA ARG A 87 -2.18 -6.14 1.92
C ARG A 87 -0.83 -6.32 2.61
N LEU A 88 -0.59 -5.61 3.72
CA LEU A 88 0.68 -5.65 4.43
C LEU A 88 0.94 -7.03 5.06
N ARG A 89 -0.09 -7.72 5.56
CA ARG A 89 0.01 -9.12 6.04
C ARG A 89 0.42 -10.07 4.91
N VAL A 90 -0.19 -9.94 3.72
CA VAL A 90 0.20 -10.73 2.55
C VAL A 90 1.64 -10.42 2.13
N SER A 91 2.02 -9.14 2.12
CA SER A 91 3.37 -8.69 1.78
C SER A 91 4.43 -9.23 2.75
N GLU A 92 4.10 -9.30 4.05
CA GLU A 92 4.97 -9.88 5.07
C GLU A 92 5.26 -11.35 4.80
N ALA A 93 4.21 -12.16 4.56
CA ALA A 93 4.36 -13.57 4.24
C ALA A 93 5.17 -13.79 2.95
N GLN A 94 4.95 -12.96 1.94
CA GLN A 94 5.72 -13.01 0.69
C GLN A 94 7.18 -12.60 0.89
N LEU A 95 7.46 -11.61 1.75
CA LEU A 95 8.82 -11.19 2.07
C LEU A 95 9.59 -12.31 2.80
N TRP A 96 8.93 -12.98 3.75
CA TRP A 96 9.48 -14.16 4.40
C TRP A 96 9.79 -15.28 3.39
N LYS A 97 8.82 -15.62 2.53
CA LYS A 97 9.00 -16.65 1.50
C LYS A 97 10.13 -16.31 0.54
N LEU A 98 10.24 -15.05 0.12
CA LEU A 98 11.30 -14.58 -0.77
C LEU A 98 12.67 -14.66 -0.10
N GLY A 99 12.79 -14.18 1.14
CA GLY A 99 14.03 -14.26 1.91
C GLY A 99 14.49 -15.69 2.14
N ILE A 100 13.58 -16.58 2.55
CA ILE A 100 13.88 -18.00 2.73
C ILE A 100 14.31 -18.63 1.41
N ARG A 101 13.57 -18.41 0.32
CA ARG A 101 13.90 -18.99 -1.00
C ARG A 101 15.28 -18.58 -1.48
N ASN A 102 15.66 -17.31 -1.31
CA ASN A 102 16.95 -16.81 -1.76
C ASN A 102 18.13 -17.37 -0.94
N ASP A 103 17.86 -17.78 0.31
CA ASP A 103 18.91 -18.12 1.28
C ASP A 103 18.88 -19.56 1.77
N TRP A 104 17.96 -20.37 1.25
CA TRP A 104 17.76 -21.75 1.62
C TRP A 104 19.00 -22.58 1.30
N THR A 105 19.52 -23.25 2.31
CA THR A 105 20.57 -24.27 2.19
C THR A 105 20.12 -25.56 2.87
N PRO A 106 20.37 -26.75 2.28
CA PRO A 106 20.11 -28.02 2.96
C PRO A 106 20.79 -28.07 4.34
N GLY A 107 20.08 -28.52 5.37
CA GLY A 107 20.60 -28.58 6.75
C GLY A 107 20.57 -27.26 7.53
N GLN A 108 19.90 -26.22 7.02
CA GLN A 108 19.85 -24.92 7.70
C GLN A 108 18.89 -24.91 8.89
N GLU A 109 19.42 -24.57 10.08
CA GLU A 109 18.66 -24.53 11.34
C GLU A 109 17.86 -23.22 11.53
N ILE A 110 18.25 -22.13 10.85
CA ILE A 110 17.70 -20.77 11.08
C ILE A 110 17.27 -20.04 9.78
N PRO A 111 16.31 -20.56 9.00
CA PRO A 111 15.85 -19.94 7.75
C PRO A 111 15.28 -18.53 7.94
N PHE A 112 14.50 -18.31 9.00
CA PHE A 112 13.90 -17.00 9.28
C PHE A 112 14.93 -15.97 9.74
N GLY A 113 15.81 -16.32 10.70
CA GLY A 113 16.82 -15.38 11.20
C GLY A 113 17.72 -14.82 10.09
N LYS A 114 18.13 -15.67 9.15
CA LYS A 114 18.97 -15.29 8.00
C LYS A 114 18.21 -14.38 7.01
N ALA A 115 16.97 -14.74 6.68
CA ALA A 115 16.11 -13.93 5.81
C ALA A 115 15.90 -12.51 6.40
N PHE A 116 15.68 -12.42 7.72
CA PHE A 116 15.53 -11.14 8.40
C PHE A 116 16.83 -10.33 8.41
N TYR A 117 17.96 -10.98 8.73
CA TYR A 117 19.28 -10.33 8.81
C TYR A 117 19.70 -9.66 7.49
N ARG A 118 19.30 -10.20 6.33
CA ARG A 118 19.67 -9.64 5.02
C ARG A 118 18.85 -8.43 4.58
N VAL A 119 17.58 -8.33 4.99
CA VAL A 119 16.69 -7.23 4.59
C VAL A 119 16.03 -6.51 5.78
N PRO A 120 16.79 -6.12 6.82
CA PRO A 120 16.24 -5.60 8.07
C PRO A 120 15.53 -4.26 7.88
N LEU A 121 15.97 -3.43 6.93
CA LEU A 121 15.32 -2.15 6.62
C LEU A 121 13.94 -2.34 5.99
N THR A 122 13.75 -3.38 5.16
CA THR A 122 12.47 -3.68 4.52
C THR A 122 11.46 -4.17 5.56
N PHE A 123 11.85 -5.10 6.44
CA PHE A 123 11.01 -5.54 7.56
C PHE A 123 10.68 -4.39 8.51
N ARG A 124 11.66 -3.56 8.88
CA ARG A 124 11.42 -2.39 9.74
C ARG A 124 10.45 -1.40 9.11
N ARG A 125 10.57 -1.13 7.80
CA ARG A 125 9.64 -0.26 7.07
C ARG A 125 8.23 -0.85 7.06
N LEU A 126 8.11 -2.15 6.80
CA LEU A 126 6.84 -2.87 6.82
C LEU A 126 6.17 -2.75 8.19
N GLN A 127 6.89 -3.07 9.27
CA GLN A 127 6.41 -2.97 10.64
C GLN A 127 5.93 -1.56 10.98
N ARG A 128 6.73 -0.52 10.70
CA ARG A 128 6.31 0.88 10.93
C ARG A 128 5.05 1.26 10.16
N THR A 129 4.91 0.75 8.93
CA THR A 129 3.72 1.01 8.10
C THR A 129 2.49 0.31 8.69
N VAL A 130 2.62 -0.93 9.18
CA VAL A 130 1.56 -1.66 9.88
C VAL A 130 1.16 -0.92 11.15
N GLU A 131 2.12 -0.56 11.99
CA GLU A 131 1.87 0.18 13.23
C GLU A 131 1.15 1.52 12.97
N SER A 132 1.58 2.26 11.94
CA SER A 132 0.92 3.51 11.54
C SER A 132 -0.51 3.27 11.07
N ALA A 133 -0.74 2.29 10.18
CA ALA A 133 -2.07 2.00 9.66
C ALA A 133 -3.03 1.51 10.76
N SER A 134 -2.54 0.66 11.67
CA SER A 134 -3.33 0.18 12.83
C SER A 134 -3.72 1.32 13.77
N ARG A 135 -2.80 2.25 14.08
CA ARG A 135 -3.12 3.40 14.93
C ARG A 135 -4.17 4.31 14.30
N GLU A 136 -4.02 4.63 13.01
CA GLU A 136 -4.99 5.48 12.33
C GLU A 136 -6.36 4.79 12.20
N TYR A 137 -6.39 3.48 11.93
CA TYR A 137 -7.63 2.70 11.95
C TYR A 137 -8.36 2.81 13.29
N LEU A 138 -7.66 2.58 14.40
CA LEU A 138 -8.26 2.64 15.74
C LEU A 138 -8.76 4.05 16.07
N ARG A 139 -7.98 5.09 15.77
CA ARG A 139 -8.37 6.48 15.98
C ARG A 139 -9.66 6.83 15.24
N HIS A 140 -9.77 6.48 13.97
CA HIS A 140 -10.97 6.77 13.18
C HIS A 140 -12.17 5.92 13.60
N LEU A 141 -11.94 4.72 14.11
CA LEU A 141 -13.01 3.87 14.65
C LEU A 141 -13.60 4.46 15.93
N GLU A 142 -12.74 4.95 16.83
CA GLU A 142 -13.14 5.64 18.04
C GLU A 142 -13.94 6.91 17.71
N GLU A 143 -13.45 7.71 16.76
CA GLU A 143 -14.12 8.93 16.32
C GLU A 143 -15.51 8.65 15.70
N LEU A 144 -15.61 7.63 14.83
CA LEU A 144 -16.89 7.24 14.25
C LEU A 144 -17.89 6.81 15.34
N LYS A 145 -17.45 5.99 16.30
CA LYS A 145 -18.29 5.57 17.42
C LYS A 145 -18.73 6.75 18.28
N ARG A 146 -17.84 7.70 18.53
CA ARG A 146 -18.14 8.94 19.26
C ARG A 146 -19.25 9.73 18.55
N MET A 147 -19.09 10.01 17.25
CA MET A 147 -20.11 10.73 16.46
C MET A 147 -21.46 10.01 16.44
N GLN A 148 -21.47 8.68 16.35
CA GLN A 148 -22.70 7.90 16.39
C GLN A 148 -23.38 7.93 17.76
N SER A 149 -22.60 7.89 18.84
CA SER A 149 -23.15 8.02 20.20
C SER A 149 -23.76 9.39 20.46
N GLU A 150 -23.11 10.46 19.98
CA GLU A 150 -23.61 11.83 20.09
C GLU A 150 -24.89 12.02 19.28
N SER A 151 -24.95 11.44 18.08
CA SER A 151 -26.14 11.49 17.23
C SER A 151 -27.32 10.69 17.80
N ALA A 152 -27.06 9.62 18.55
CA ALA A 152 -28.11 8.80 19.18
C ALA A 152 -28.65 9.40 20.49
N ALA A 153 -27.91 10.32 21.11
CA ALA A 153 -28.31 11.01 22.33
C ALA A 153 -29.07 12.32 22.09
N ALA A 154 -29.07 12.81 20.83
CA ALA A 154 -29.80 14.00 20.38
C ALA A 154 -31.20 13.64 19.87
#